data_AF-A0A7C4UMN8-F1
#
_entry.id   AF-A0A7C4UMN8-F1
#
_cell.length_a   1.000
_cell.length_b   1.000
_cell.length_c   1.000
_cell.angle_alpha   90.00
_cell.angle_beta   90.00
_cell.angle_gamma   90.00
#
_symmetry.space_group_name_H-M   'P 1'
#
loop_
_entity.id
_entity.type
_entity.pdbx_description
1 polymer ?
#
loop_
_entity_poly.entity_id
_entity_poly.type
_entity_poly.pdbx_seq_one_letter_code
_entity_poly.pdbx_strand_id
1 'polypeptide(L)'
;MSSAPLNCWLPRPQNRIGRRRIRRASQQLPLRIERLERRDVPTAGPFPPSVISGSVFNDVNDNCVRDAGEAGIAGVTITLTGKDIFDKQVSVTVTTGADGSYTFSNVDPGVYFVTETQPAGWIDGCEQVGSGVDGKLDGNDRFKIIIDDCDLKACNFNFGEKKQPPPPEPNSISGYVFCDTNNNGVKDAGEEGIAGVLIDIAGILEDGRDWGVAATTTDANGFYQFT
;
A
#
# COMPACT_ATOMS: atom_id res chain seq x y z
N MET A 1 10.46 49.59 -65.96
CA MET A 1 11.67 48.83 -65.59
C MET A 1 11.20 47.71 -64.67
N SER A 2 10.70 46.61 -65.26
CA SER A 2 11.42 45.34 -65.50
C SER A 2 11.65 44.58 -64.19
N SER A 3 11.30 43.31 -64.01
CA SER A 3 10.50 42.32 -64.73
C SER A 3 10.20 41.23 -63.69
N ALA A 4 8.97 40.75 -63.59
CA ALA A 4 8.68 39.36 -63.18
C ALA A 4 8.39 38.58 -64.48
N PRO A 5 8.10 37.26 -64.49
CA PRO A 5 8.16 36.19 -63.48
C PRO A 5 8.83 34.92 -64.09
N LEU A 6 8.73 33.72 -63.48
CA LEU A 6 8.32 32.48 -64.18
C LEU A 6 8.29 31.23 -63.28
N ASN A 7 7.09 30.67 -63.18
CA ASN A 7 6.79 29.25 -62.96
C ASN A 7 7.65 28.35 -63.86
N CYS A 8 7.72 27.04 -63.57
CA CYS A 8 7.12 26.06 -64.50
C CYS A 8 7.16 24.61 -64.01
N TRP A 9 6.02 23.99 -64.28
CA TRP A 9 5.70 22.57 -64.30
C TRP A 9 6.60 21.72 -65.22
N LEU A 10 6.55 20.40 -64.95
CA LEU A 10 7.12 19.24 -65.67
C LEU A 10 6.88 19.19 -67.19
N PRO A 11 7.62 18.31 -67.91
CA PRO A 11 6.89 17.26 -68.63
C PRO A 11 7.50 15.85 -68.56
N ARG A 12 6.63 14.84 -68.72
CA ARG A 12 6.97 13.45 -69.09
C ARG A 12 7.44 13.38 -70.56
N PRO A 13 8.22 12.35 -70.94
CA PRO A 13 8.13 11.78 -72.27
C PRO A 13 7.65 10.32 -72.26
N GLN A 14 6.96 9.98 -73.35
CA GLN A 14 6.33 8.69 -73.62
C GLN A 14 7.29 7.65 -74.23
N ASN A 15 6.92 6.38 -74.04
CA ASN A 15 7.06 5.20 -74.92
C ASN A 15 8.45 4.73 -75.43
N ARG A 16 8.76 3.46 -75.14
CA ARG A 16 8.90 2.41 -76.18
C ARG A 16 8.85 1.00 -75.60
N ILE A 17 7.93 0.20 -76.16
CA ILE A 17 7.77 -1.24 -75.94
C ILE A 17 8.93 -1.96 -76.62
N GLY A 18 9.78 -2.63 -75.84
CA GLY A 18 10.82 -3.54 -76.32
C GLY A 18 10.47 -4.98 -75.98
N ARG A 19 9.83 -5.70 -76.90
CA ARG A 19 9.69 -7.16 -76.81
C ARG A 19 11.05 -7.81 -77.03
N ARG A 20 11.68 -8.35 -75.98
CA ARG A 20 12.80 -9.30 -76.13
C ARG A 20 12.35 -10.68 -75.68
N ARG A 21 12.43 -11.62 -76.62
CA ARG A 21 12.09 -13.03 -76.49
C ARG A 21 12.81 -13.66 -75.29
N ILE A 22 12.04 -14.26 -74.40
CA ILE A 22 12.53 -15.21 -73.40
C ILE A 22 13.01 -16.45 -74.17
N ARG A 23 14.32 -16.69 -74.22
CA ARG A 23 14.86 -18.02 -74.56
C ARG A 23 15.00 -18.79 -73.25
N ARG A 24 14.33 -19.94 -73.17
CA ARG A 24 14.48 -20.92 -72.10
C ARG A 24 15.95 -21.29 -71.95
N ALA A 25 16.50 -21.08 -70.76
CA ALA A 25 17.54 -21.92 -70.22
C ALA A 25 16.91 -22.65 -69.02
N SER A 26 16.52 -23.89 -69.26
CA SER A 26 16.18 -24.85 -68.22
C SER A 26 17.46 -25.17 -67.45
N GLN A 27 17.67 -24.49 -66.34
CA GLN A 27 18.58 -24.99 -65.30
C GLN A 27 17.70 -25.37 -64.12
N GLN A 28 17.37 -26.66 -64.08
CA GLN A 28 16.83 -27.31 -62.90
C GLN A 28 17.92 -27.22 -61.83
N LEU A 29 17.84 -26.20 -60.98
CA LEU A 29 18.65 -26.16 -59.76
C LEU A 29 18.17 -27.33 -58.88
N PRO A 30 19.06 -28.23 -58.43
CA PRO A 30 18.63 -29.25 -57.49
C PRO A 30 18.15 -28.53 -56.23
N LEU A 31 16.97 -28.90 -55.74
CA LEU A 31 16.51 -28.55 -54.41
C LEU A 31 17.49 -29.19 -53.42
N ARG A 32 18.62 -28.54 -53.17
CA ARG A 32 19.37 -28.79 -51.96
C ARG A 32 18.49 -28.21 -50.88
N ILE A 33 17.74 -29.09 -50.21
CA ILE A 33 17.28 -28.82 -48.86
C ILE A 33 18.59 -28.70 -48.06
N GLU A 34 19.19 -27.50 -48.10
CA GLU A 34 20.04 -27.10 -47.01
C GLU A 34 19.09 -27.07 -45.83
N ARG A 35 19.08 -28.22 -45.13
CA ARG A 35 18.75 -28.28 -43.73
C ARG A 35 19.46 -27.06 -43.17
N LEU A 36 18.69 -26.00 -42.89
CA LEU A 36 19.14 -24.91 -42.06
C LEU A 36 19.58 -25.65 -40.80
N GLU A 37 20.88 -25.91 -40.72
CA GLU A 37 21.53 -26.30 -39.49
C GLU A 37 20.97 -25.32 -38.49
N ARG A 38 20.29 -25.89 -37.50
CA ARG A 38 19.55 -25.13 -36.51
C ARG A 38 20.50 -24.02 -36.11
N ARG A 39 20.18 -22.77 -36.48
CA ARG A 39 20.72 -21.66 -35.71
C ARG A 39 20.31 -22.05 -34.33
N ASP A 40 21.28 -22.32 -33.46
CA ASP A 40 21.02 -22.61 -32.08
C ASP A 40 20.11 -21.49 -31.60
N VAL A 41 18.81 -21.78 -31.59
CA VAL A 41 17.83 -20.96 -30.91
C VAL A 41 18.42 -20.97 -29.52
N PRO A 42 18.81 -19.81 -28.98
CA PRO A 42 19.26 -19.77 -27.61
C PRO A 42 18.13 -20.43 -26.85
N THR A 43 18.35 -21.66 -26.38
CA THR A 43 17.44 -22.27 -25.44
C THR A 43 17.55 -21.33 -24.27
N ALA A 44 16.56 -20.45 -24.14
CA ALA A 44 16.42 -19.58 -23.01
C ALA A 44 16.75 -20.44 -21.80
N GLY A 45 17.87 -20.14 -21.15
CA GLY A 45 18.06 -20.64 -19.79
C GLY A 45 16.84 -20.19 -18.98
N PRO A 46 16.51 -20.85 -17.87
CA PRO A 46 15.49 -20.33 -16.97
C PRO A 46 15.90 -18.88 -16.64
N PHE A 47 15.15 -17.91 -17.15
CA PHE A 47 15.41 -16.52 -16.84
C PHE A 47 15.25 -16.36 -15.32
N PRO A 48 16.11 -15.58 -14.64
CA PRO A 48 15.95 -15.36 -13.22
C PRO A 48 14.57 -14.74 -12.99
N PRO A 49 13.77 -15.24 -12.06
CA PRO A 49 12.44 -14.68 -11.88
C PRO A 49 12.52 -13.36 -11.10
N SER A 50 11.52 -12.51 -11.29
CA SER A 50 11.46 -11.18 -10.67
C SER A 50 11.09 -11.26 -9.18
N VAL A 51 11.31 -10.16 -8.46
CA VAL A 51 11.03 -10.04 -7.03
C VAL A 51 10.21 -8.77 -6.78
N ILE A 52 9.17 -8.89 -5.94
CA ILE A 52 8.39 -7.76 -5.41
C ILE A 52 8.65 -7.64 -3.91
N SER A 53 8.92 -6.43 -3.43
CA SER A 53 9.28 -6.17 -2.05
C SER A 53 8.83 -4.80 -1.57
N GLY A 54 8.63 -4.71 -0.26
CA GLY A 54 8.31 -3.46 0.43
C GLY A 54 8.31 -3.69 1.93
N SER A 55 7.67 -2.77 2.64
CA SER A 55 7.54 -2.85 4.10
C SER A 55 6.30 -2.18 4.63
N VAL A 56 5.85 -2.67 5.79
CA VAL A 56 4.84 -2.01 6.62
C VAL A 56 5.55 -1.33 7.79
N PHE A 57 5.25 -0.06 8.04
CA PHE A 57 5.98 0.74 9.03
C PHE A 57 5.09 1.76 9.73
N ASN A 58 5.47 2.17 10.93
CA ASN A 58 4.84 3.26 11.66
C ASN A 58 5.28 4.60 11.06
N ASP A 59 4.43 5.22 10.24
CA ASP A 59 4.65 6.54 9.66
C ASP A 59 4.30 7.60 10.72
N VAL A 60 5.32 7.99 11.48
CA VAL A 60 5.13 8.87 12.66
C VAL A 60 4.94 10.32 12.23
N ASN A 61 5.42 10.68 11.05
CA ASN A 61 5.40 12.05 10.55
C ASN A 61 4.37 12.26 9.42
N ASP A 62 3.65 11.22 9.01
CA ASP A 62 2.56 11.21 8.04
C ASP A 62 2.99 11.74 6.66
N ASN A 63 4.19 11.36 6.22
CA ASN A 63 4.77 11.86 4.97
C ASN A 63 4.74 10.84 3.83
N CYS A 64 4.26 9.62 4.07
CA CYS A 64 4.10 8.56 3.07
C CYS A 64 5.42 8.06 2.47
N VAL A 65 6.51 8.21 3.22
CA VAL A 65 7.85 7.75 2.86
C VAL A 65 8.43 7.06 4.06
N ARG A 66 8.98 5.85 3.86
CA ARG A 66 9.69 5.18 4.94
C ARG A 66 10.99 5.91 5.27
N ASP A 67 10.99 6.62 6.39
CA ASP A 67 12.13 7.39 6.89
C ASP A 67 13.03 6.59 7.83
N ALA A 68 14.25 7.10 8.02
CA ALA A 68 15.17 6.53 9.00
C ALA A 68 14.63 6.70 10.42
N GLY A 69 14.51 5.58 11.15
CA GLY A 69 14.02 5.56 12.53
C GLY A 69 12.54 5.20 12.66
N GLU A 70 11.81 5.10 11.56
CA GLU A 70 10.45 4.59 11.55
C GLU A 70 10.44 3.07 11.74
N ALA A 71 9.73 2.64 12.77
CA ALA A 71 9.70 1.24 13.17
C ALA A 71 8.88 0.42 12.18
N GLY A 72 9.42 -0.71 11.74
CA GLY A 72 8.66 -1.69 10.96
C GLY A 72 7.60 -2.38 11.81
N ILE A 73 6.51 -2.78 11.17
CA ILE A 73 5.38 -3.46 11.81
C ILE A 73 5.42 -4.92 11.39
N ALA A 74 5.67 -5.80 12.36
CA ALA A 74 5.84 -7.23 12.15
C ALA A 74 4.51 -7.99 12.15
N GLY A 75 4.47 -9.14 11.45
CA GLY A 75 3.32 -10.04 11.44
C GLY A 75 2.12 -9.55 10.63
N VAL A 76 2.29 -8.51 9.82
CA VAL A 76 1.24 -7.98 8.94
C VAL A 76 1.09 -8.87 7.72
N THR A 77 -0.15 -9.17 7.35
CA THR A 77 -0.46 -10.09 6.24
C THR A 77 -0.47 -9.32 4.93
N ILE A 78 0.40 -9.70 3.99
CA ILE A 78 0.47 -9.13 2.64
C ILE A 78 0.14 -10.22 1.61
N THR A 79 -0.75 -9.92 0.69
CA THR A 79 -1.23 -10.86 -0.33
C THR A 79 -0.88 -10.37 -1.74
N LEU A 80 -0.25 -11.24 -2.52
CA LEU A 80 -0.05 -11.07 -3.96
C LEU A 80 -1.13 -11.85 -4.72
N THR A 81 -1.91 -11.16 -5.54
CA THR A 81 -2.86 -11.77 -6.47
C THR A 81 -2.59 -11.34 -7.91
N GLY A 82 -3.01 -12.13 -8.89
CA GLY A 82 -2.89 -11.72 -10.28
C GLY A 82 -2.81 -12.88 -11.26
N LYS A 83 -2.28 -12.60 -12.44
CA LYS A 83 -1.99 -13.59 -13.47
C LYS A 83 -0.63 -13.31 -14.10
N ASP A 84 0.11 -14.39 -14.35
CA ASP A 84 1.30 -14.32 -15.18
C ASP A 84 0.95 -14.25 -16.68
N ILE A 85 1.97 -14.10 -17.53
CA ILE A 85 1.84 -14.11 -18.99
C ILE A 85 1.37 -15.45 -19.57
N PHE A 86 1.32 -16.52 -18.77
CA PHE A 86 0.81 -17.84 -19.15
C PHE A 86 -0.62 -18.07 -18.67
N ASP A 87 -1.32 -17.01 -18.25
CA ASP A 87 -2.68 -17.04 -17.68
C ASP A 87 -2.81 -17.85 -16.38
N LYS A 88 -1.70 -18.23 -15.75
CA LYS A 88 -1.72 -18.94 -14.47
C LYS A 88 -2.09 -17.95 -13.38
N GLN A 89 -3.11 -18.31 -12.60
CA GLN A 89 -3.54 -17.53 -11.46
C GLN A 89 -2.51 -17.60 -10.32
N VAL A 90 -2.19 -16.44 -9.76
CA VAL A 90 -1.34 -16.29 -8.58
C VAL A 90 -2.18 -15.78 -7.42
N SER A 91 -2.04 -16.44 -6.26
CA SER A 91 -2.58 -16.03 -4.98
C SER A 91 -1.64 -16.56 -3.89
N VAL A 92 -0.81 -15.68 -3.37
CA VAL A 92 0.24 -16.00 -2.40
C VAL A 92 0.19 -15.00 -1.26
N THR A 93 0.38 -15.46 -0.03
CA THR A 93 0.39 -14.61 1.15
C THR A 93 1.71 -14.75 1.88
N VAL A 94 2.23 -13.63 2.39
CA VAL A 94 3.40 -13.56 3.27
C VAL A 94 3.06 -12.74 4.51
N THR A 95 3.88 -12.86 5.55
CA THR A 95 3.81 -12.00 6.74
C THR A 95 5.06 -11.16 6.83
N THR A 96 4.92 -9.91 7.30
CA THR A 96 6.07 -9.02 7.46
C THR A 96 7.02 -9.52 8.55
N GLY A 97 8.32 -9.36 8.31
CA GLY A 97 9.37 -9.66 9.27
C GLY A 97 9.41 -8.67 10.44
N ALA A 98 10.33 -8.90 11.37
CA ALA A 98 10.50 -8.05 12.57
C ALA A 98 10.80 -6.57 12.25
N ASP A 99 11.38 -6.31 11.09
CA ASP A 99 11.70 -4.99 10.55
C ASP A 99 10.61 -4.43 9.62
N GLY A 100 9.43 -5.08 9.58
CA GLY A 100 8.31 -4.74 8.73
C GLY A 100 8.46 -5.14 7.26
N SER A 101 9.56 -5.79 6.86
CA SER A 101 9.80 -6.15 5.46
C SER A 101 8.92 -7.31 4.98
N TYR A 102 8.52 -7.28 3.71
CA TYR A 102 7.91 -8.42 3.01
C TYR A 102 8.54 -8.61 1.63
N THR A 103 8.47 -9.82 1.10
CA THR A 103 9.01 -10.14 -0.23
C THR A 103 8.23 -11.28 -0.89
N PHE A 104 7.88 -11.11 -2.15
CA PHE A 104 7.45 -12.17 -3.06
C PHE A 104 8.59 -12.46 -4.04
N SER A 105 9.22 -13.62 -3.88
CA SER A 105 10.23 -14.12 -4.81
C SER A 105 9.58 -14.97 -5.90
N ASN A 106 10.31 -15.18 -7.00
CA ASN A 106 9.91 -16.06 -8.09
C ASN A 106 8.63 -15.57 -8.82
N VAL A 107 8.56 -14.28 -9.10
CA VAL A 107 7.43 -13.65 -9.80
C VAL A 107 7.73 -13.65 -11.30
N ASP A 108 6.94 -14.41 -12.05
CA ASP A 108 6.99 -14.39 -13.52
C ASP A 108 6.45 -13.06 -14.07
N PRO A 109 6.73 -12.70 -15.34
CA PRO A 109 6.09 -11.57 -15.97
C PRO A 109 4.56 -11.69 -15.91
N GLY A 110 3.87 -10.58 -15.68
CA GLY A 110 2.43 -10.57 -15.44
C GLY A 110 1.89 -9.27 -14.86
N VAL A 111 0.60 -9.31 -14.51
CA VAL A 111 -0.09 -8.20 -13.84
C VAL A 111 -0.57 -8.67 -12.48
N TYR A 112 -0.10 -7.98 -11.44
CA TYR A 112 -0.30 -8.36 -10.06
C TYR A 112 -0.87 -7.22 -9.22
N PHE A 113 -1.43 -7.62 -8.09
CA PHE A 113 -1.89 -6.73 -7.04
C PHE A 113 -1.28 -7.17 -5.73
N VAL A 114 -0.64 -6.24 -5.04
CA VAL A 114 -0.16 -6.42 -3.67
C VAL A 114 -1.17 -5.74 -2.76
N THR A 115 -1.72 -6.49 -1.82
CA THR A 115 -2.74 -6.01 -0.89
C THR A 115 -2.31 -6.26 0.55
N GLU A 116 -2.34 -5.23 1.38
CA GLU A 116 -2.18 -5.37 2.82
C GLU A 116 -3.52 -5.71 3.49
N THR A 117 -3.44 -6.49 4.56
CA THR A 117 -4.54 -6.60 5.52
C THR A 117 -4.25 -5.66 6.68
N GLN A 118 -5.08 -4.62 6.84
CA GLN A 118 -4.96 -3.62 7.91
C GLN A 118 -4.50 -4.25 9.23
N PRO A 119 -3.33 -3.87 9.76
CA PRO A 119 -2.84 -4.43 11.00
C PRO A 119 -3.67 -3.96 12.20
N ALA A 120 -3.97 -4.89 13.11
CA ALA A 120 -4.75 -4.60 14.32
C ALA A 120 -3.96 -3.67 15.28
N GLY A 121 -4.65 -2.67 15.84
CA GLY A 121 -4.01 -1.66 16.70
C GLY A 121 -3.26 -0.58 15.93
N TRP A 122 -3.47 -0.52 14.61
CA TRP A 122 -2.98 0.53 13.73
C TRP A 122 -4.16 1.17 13.02
N ILE A 123 -4.00 2.45 12.70
CA ILE A 123 -4.89 3.22 11.87
C ILE A 123 -4.24 3.28 10.50
N ASP A 124 -5.05 2.95 9.49
CA ASP A 124 -4.77 3.16 8.06
C ASP A 124 -4.06 4.50 7.82
N GLY A 125 -2.94 4.43 7.12
CA GLY A 125 -2.12 5.60 6.80
C GLY A 125 -2.04 5.82 5.30
N CYS A 126 -0.84 5.81 4.75
CA CYS A 126 -0.64 6.08 3.33
C CYS A 126 0.39 5.17 2.69
N GLU A 127 0.24 4.98 1.38
CA GLU A 127 1.01 4.01 0.63
C GLU A 127 2.07 4.67 -0.25
N GLN A 128 3.29 4.19 -0.11
CA GLN A 128 4.41 4.58 -0.96
C GLN A 128 4.48 3.67 -2.18
N VAL A 129 4.19 4.21 -3.36
CA VAL A 129 4.40 3.48 -4.62
C VAL A 129 5.89 3.21 -4.80
N GLY A 130 6.21 1.94 -5.09
CA GLY A 130 7.57 1.49 -5.30
C GLY A 130 8.17 1.90 -6.65
N SER A 131 9.30 1.28 -6.97
CA SER A 131 10.10 1.55 -8.15
C SER A 131 10.63 0.26 -8.78
N GLY A 132 11.28 0.40 -9.95
CA GLY A 132 11.89 -0.73 -10.68
C GLY A 132 10.96 -1.43 -11.66
N VAL A 133 9.67 -1.09 -11.65
CA VAL A 133 8.61 -1.62 -12.52
C VAL A 133 7.49 -0.59 -12.70
N ASP A 134 6.54 -0.82 -13.61
CA ASP A 134 5.31 -0.02 -13.70
C ASP A 134 4.36 -0.41 -12.55
N GLY A 135 4.39 0.38 -11.48
CA GLY A 135 3.57 0.22 -10.29
C GLY A 135 2.74 1.47 -10.01
N LYS A 136 1.54 1.28 -9.47
CA LYS A 136 0.65 2.38 -9.06
C LYS A 136 -0.29 1.97 -7.93
N LEU A 137 -0.86 2.97 -7.26
CA LEU A 137 -1.98 2.76 -6.33
C LEU A 137 -3.21 2.23 -7.08
N ASP A 138 -3.90 1.29 -6.46
CA ASP A 138 -5.15 0.67 -6.92
C ASP A 138 -6.20 0.61 -5.80
N GLY A 139 -6.30 1.71 -5.06
CA GLY A 139 -7.15 1.85 -3.88
C GLY A 139 -6.36 1.79 -2.57
N ASN A 140 -7.10 1.76 -1.46
CA ASN A 140 -6.54 1.62 -0.12
C ASN A 140 -5.84 0.27 0.02
N ASP A 141 -4.70 0.27 0.70
CA ASP A 141 -3.92 -0.93 1.05
C ASP A 141 -3.56 -1.75 -0.18
N ARG A 142 -3.47 -1.13 -1.37
CA ARG A 142 -3.38 -1.90 -2.61
C ARG A 142 -2.59 -1.21 -3.71
N PHE A 143 -1.60 -1.96 -4.21
CA PHE A 143 -0.85 -1.61 -5.41
C PHE A 143 -1.25 -2.49 -6.58
N LYS A 144 -1.27 -1.93 -7.78
CA LYS A 144 -1.18 -2.69 -9.04
C LYS A 144 0.24 -2.60 -9.57
N ILE A 145 0.81 -3.75 -9.94
CA ILE A 145 2.19 -3.89 -10.41
C ILE A 145 2.21 -4.67 -11.72
N ILE A 146 2.95 -4.18 -12.71
CA ILE A 146 3.18 -4.85 -13.99
C ILE A 146 4.64 -5.27 -14.05
N ILE A 147 4.88 -6.58 -14.18
CA ILE A 147 6.19 -7.17 -14.43
C ILE A 147 6.24 -7.51 -15.93
N ASP A 148 7.02 -6.77 -16.71
CA ASP A 148 7.08 -6.92 -18.17
C ASP A 148 8.27 -7.77 -18.66
N ASP A 149 9.25 -8.01 -17.79
CA ASP A 149 10.41 -8.86 -18.04
C ASP A 149 10.80 -9.68 -16.80
N CYS A 150 11.72 -10.61 -16.99
CA CYS A 150 12.34 -11.39 -15.94
C CYS A 150 13.46 -10.60 -15.23
N ASP A 151 13.90 -11.09 -14.06
CA ASP A 151 14.99 -10.51 -13.25
C ASP A 151 14.78 -9.04 -12.83
N LEU A 152 13.51 -8.62 -12.75
CA LEU A 152 13.17 -7.27 -12.28
C LEU A 152 13.08 -7.22 -10.75
N LYS A 153 13.41 -6.05 -10.20
CA LYS A 153 13.36 -5.75 -8.78
C LYS A 153 12.35 -4.64 -8.53
N ALA A 154 11.13 -5.04 -8.17
CA ALA A 154 10.07 -4.16 -7.74
C ALA A 154 10.24 -3.86 -6.24
N CYS A 155 10.82 -2.71 -5.92
CA CYS A 155 11.22 -2.35 -4.56
C CYS A 155 10.42 -1.18 -4.00
N ASN A 156 10.28 -1.14 -2.67
CA ASN A 156 9.69 -0.03 -1.90
C ASN A 156 8.19 0.18 -2.12
N PHE A 157 7.42 -0.90 -2.30
CA PHE A 157 5.96 -0.84 -2.25
C PHE A 157 5.51 -0.86 -0.78
N ASN A 158 5.51 0.30 -0.13
CA ASN A 158 5.42 0.37 1.32
C ASN A 158 4.04 0.82 1.81
N PHE A 159 3.64 0.32 2.97
CA PHE A 159 2.42 0.70 3.68
C PHE A 159 2.82 1.44 4.96
N GLY A 160 2.48 2.72 5.03
CA GLY A 160 2.70 3.55 6.20
C GLY A 160 1.45 3.54 7.07
N GLU A 161 1.62 3.19 8.34
CA GLU A 161 0.55 3.03 9.32
C GLU A 161 0.70 4.02 10.45
N LYS A 162 -0.41 4.42 11.07
CA LYS A 162 -0.39 5.26 12.27
C LYS A 162 -0.70 4.43 13.49
N LYS A 163 0.11 4.57 14.53
CA LYS A 163 -0.16 3.87 15.79
C LYS A 163 -1.53 4.30 16.33
N GLN A 164 -2.44 3.34 16.51
CA GLN A 164 -3.73 3.63 17.13
C GLN A 164 -3.47 4.10 18.58
N PRO A 165 -3.98 5.27 18.99
CA PRO A 165 -3.91 5.64 20.39
C PRO A 165 -4.71 4.62 21.21
N PRO A 166 -4.32 4.33 22.46
CA PRO A 166 -5.18 3.55 23.34
C PRO A 166 -6.58 4.21 23.35
N PRO A 167 -7.66 3.41 23.46
CA PRO A 167 -8.99 3.97 23.69
C PRO A 167 -8.90 5.01 24.80
N PRO A 168 -9.60 6.17 24.70
CA PRO A 168 -9.61 7.12 25.78
C PRO A 168 -10.05 6.39 27.05
N GLU A 169 -9.19 6.40 28.08
CA GLU A 169 -9.58 5.93 29.40
C GLU A 169 -10.80 6.75 29.84
N PRO A 170 -11.89 6.12 30.32
CA PRO A 170 -13.07 6.86 30.75
C PRO A 170 -12.65 7.84 31.86
N ASN A 171 -12.99 9.12 31.66
CA ASN A 171 -12.76 10.13 32.68
C ASN A 171 -13.54 9.73 33.93
N SER A 172 -12.90 9.77 35.10
CA SER A 172 -13.60 9.53 36.35
C SER A 172 -13.58 10.75 37.25
N ILE A 173 -14.71 11.01 37.93
CA ILE A 173 -14.82 12.00 39.00
C ILE A 173 -15.02 11.23 40.28
N SER A 174 -14.14 11.44 41.26
CA SER A 174 -14.21 10.74 42.54
C SER A 174 -13.88 11.66 43.70
N GLY A 175 -14.21 11.22 44.90
CA GLY A 175 -13.95 11.96 46.12
C GLY A 175 -14.37 11.20 47.36
N TYR A 176 -14.40 11.91 48.48
CA TYR A 176 -14.82 11.37 49.77
C TYR A 176 -15.82 12.29 50.45
N VAL A 177 -16.76 11.71 51.19
CA VAL A 177 -17.50 12.39 52.25
C VAL A 177 -16.93 11.91 53.59
N PHE A 178 -16.51 12.84 54.43
CA PHE A 178 -15.80 12.53 55.67
C PHE A 178 -16.14 13.53 56.78
N CYS A 179 -15.90 13.12 58.03
CA CYS A 179 -16.00 14.01 59.18
C CYS A 179 -14.71 14.85 59.29
N ASP A 180 -14.78 16.10 58.85
CA ASP A 180 -13.69 17.07 58.98
C ASP A 180 -13.61 17.56 60.44
N THR A 181 -12.73 16.92 61.21
CA THR A 181 -12.64 17.12 62.67
C THR A 181 -11.81 18.34 63.04
N ASN A 182 -10.93 18.77 62.15
CA ASN A 182 -10.03 19.90 62.36
C ASN A 182 -10.45 21.15 61.55
N ASN A 183 -11.49 21.02 60.73
CA ASN A 183 -12.14 22.06 59.93
C ASN A 183 -11.20 22.70 58.90
N ASN A 184 -10.41 21.89 58.20
CA ASN A 184 -9.43 22.35 57.20
C ASN A 184 -9.86 22.07 55.73
N GLY A 185 -10.96 21.34 55.50
CA GLY A 185 -11.47 21.00 54.18
C GLY A 185 -10.68 19.95 53.39
N VAL A 186 -9.76 19.22 54.04
CA VAL A 186 -8.93 18.16 53.45
C VAL A 186 -9.20 16.86 54.20
N LYS A 187 -9.36 15.74 53.48
CA LYS A 187 -9.49 14.44 54.14
C LYS A 187 -8.15 13.97 54.71
N ASP A 188 -7.97 14.17 56.01
CA ASP A 188 -6.75 13.79 56.70
C ASP A 188 -6.76 12.32 57.16
N ALA A 189 -5.58 11.82 57.52
CA ALA A 189 -5.45 10.50 58.13
C ALA A 189 -6.12 10.50 59.51
N GLY A 190 -7.02 9.53 59.74
CA GLY A 190 -7.79 9.42 60.98
C GLY A 190 -9.20 10.05 60.90
N GLU A 191 -9.52 10.76 59.82
CA GLU A 191 -10.88 11.26 59.59
C GLU A 191 -11.76 10.17 59.00
N GLU A 192 -12.83 9.85 59.73
CA GLU A 192 -13.78 8.81 59.35
C GLU A 192 -14.59 9.22 58.13
N GLY A 193 -14.72 8.28 57.19
CA GLY A 193 -15.63 8.43 56.05
C GLY A 193 -17.09 8.28 56.46
N ILE A 194 -17.96 8.97 55.74
CA ILE A 194 -19.41 8.89 55.96
C ILE A 194 -20.02 8.02 54.87
N ALA A 195 -20.50 6.84 55.26
CA ALA A 195 -21.06 5.84 54.36
C ALA A 195 -22.53 6.11 54.00
N GLY A 196 -22.95 5.63 52.82
CA GLY A 196 -24.34 5.66 52.38
C GLY A 196 -24.87 7.05 52.00
N VAL A 197 -23.97 8.01 51.78
CA VAL A 197 -24.33 9.36 51.34
C VAL A 197 -24.58 9.32 49.84
N LEU A 198 -25.79 9.69 49.41
CA LEU A 198 -26.13 9.84 48.00
C LEU A 198 -25.39 11.06 47.43
N ILE A 199 -24.64 10.83 46.36
CA ILE A 199 -23.95 11.85 45.58
C ILE A 199 -24.57 11.84 44.20
N ASP A 200 -25.09 12.99 43.80
CA ASP A 200 -25.60 13.23 42.45
C ASP A 200 -24.60 14.09 41.69
N ILE A 201 -24.32 13.71 40.44
CA ILE A 201 -23.60 14.54 39.49
C ILE A 201 -24.53 14.88 38.34
N ALA A 202 -24.53 16.16 37.97
CA ALA A 202 -25.27 16.68 36.83
C ALA A 202 -24.31 17.51 35.97
N GLY A 203 -24.59 17.62 34.68
CA GLY A 203 -23.75 18.36 33.76
C GLY A 203 -24.51 18.89 32.56
N ILE A 204 -23.94 19.90 31.93
CA ILE A 204 -24.39 20.41 30.63
C ILE A 204 -23.25 20.17 29.64
N LEU A 205 -23.57 19.59 28.49
CA LEU A 205 -22.62 19.37 27.40
C LEU A 205 -22.19 20.72 26.80
N GLU A 206 -21.05 20.75 26.10
CA GLU A 206 -20.55 21.98 25.46
C GLU A 206 -21.54 22.58 24.46
N ASP A 207 -22.41 21.76 23.86
CA ASP A 207 -23.45 22.20 22.94
C ASP A 207 -24.75 22.65 23.64
N GLY A 208 -24.73 22.77 24.98
CA GLY A 208 -25.83 23.28 25.79
C GLY A 208 -26.92 22.27 26.12
N ARG A 209 -26.78 20.99 25.72
CA ARG A 209 -27.72 19.94 26.12
C ARG A 209 -27.48 19.46 27.55
N ASP A 210 -28.55 19.13 28.24
CA ASP A 210 -28.48 18.49 29.56
C ASP A 210 -27.94 17.05 29.43
N TRP A 211 -26.87 16.76 30.16
CA TRP A 211 -26.28 15.42 30.23
C TRP A 211 -27.12 14.48 31.11
N GLY A 212 -28.00 15.02 31.95
CA GLY A 212 -28.79 14.30 32.93
C GLY A 212 -28.10 14.22 34.29
N VAL A 213 -28.69 13.41 35.17
CA VAL A 213 -28.20 13.18 36.54
C VAL A 213 -27.76 11.72 36.67
N ALA A 214 -26.55 11.51 37.17
CA ALA A 214 -26.08 10.21 37.64
C ALA A 214 -25.94 10.26 39.15
N ALA A 215 -26.20 9.13 39.81
CA ALA A 215 -26.17 9.02 41.26
C ALA A 215 -25.31 7.83 41.69
N THR A 216 -24.58 7.99 42.78
CA THR A 216 -23.86 6.93 43.49
C THR A 216 -23.98 7.13 44.99
N THR A 217 -23.65 6.12 45.78
CA THR A 217 -23.61 6.25 47.25
C THR A 217 -22.20 6.00 47.75
N THR A 218 -21.76 6.79 48.73
CA THR A 218 -20.45 6.58 49.34
C THR A 218 -20.33 5.20 49.98
N ASP A 219 -19.14 4.59 49.84
CA ASP A 219 -18.82 3.32 50.49
C ASP A 219 -18.58 3.46 52.00
N ALA A 220 -18.18 2.36 52.66
CA ALA A 220 -17.89 2.34 54.11
C ALA A 220 -16.78 3.32 54.53
N ASN A 221 -15.91 3.73 53.61
CA ASN A 221 -14.82 4.69 53.84
C ASN A 221 -15.18 6.10 53.35
N GLY A 222 -16.44 6.33 52.97
CA GLY A 222 -16.91 7.60 52.45
C GLY A 222 -16.54 7.86 50.99
N PHE A 223 -15.94 6.90 50.28
CA PHE A 223 -15.48 7.08 48.90
C PHE A 223 -16.65 7.01 47.90
N TYR A 224 -16.64 7.88 46.88
CA TYR A 224 -17.54 7.81 45.73
C TYR A 224 -16.77 7.99 44.42
N GLN A 225 -17.31 7.44 43.33
CA GLN A 225 -16.77 7.60 41.98
C GLN A 225 -17.88 7.54 40.92
N PHE A 226 -17.70 8.33 39.86
CA PHE A 226 -18.41 8.29 38.59
C PHE A 226 -17.39 7.99 37.48
N THR A 227 -17.77 7.19 36.49
CA THR A 227 -16.97 6.78 35.33
C THR A 227 -17.76 6.91 34.04
#